data_AF-A0A7M4AN52-F1
#
_entry.id   AF-A0A7M4AN52-F1
#
_cell.length_a   1.000
_cell.length_b   1.000
_cell.length_c   1.000
_cell.angle_alpha   90.00
_cell.angle_beta   90.00
_cell.angle_gamma   90.00
#
_symmetry.space_group_name_H-M   'P 1'
#
loop_
_entity.id
_entity.type
_entity.pdbx_description
1 polymer ?
#
loop_
_entity_poly.entity_id
_entity_poly.type
_entity_poly.pdbx_seq_one_letter_code
_entity_poly.pdbx_strand_id
1 'polypeptide(L)'
;GIFWGYLIDFQSITPQQPLGKYGPTFEDTMPLQDEVEETPEDRQAVFDDLGREEEGGLGYFLLHRGYTLWWMVTAIGLIFAVLLLVWSAQDGYELELSYNPLTLDGFITWVGLLGTSLSVVLYISQRNWITDDTEASIGDKLYSMRETMIHSASETAFVTFWVMAAYLIFEFTLLFSGVGEDQLAKYGDGIIAVTVAALIGLVPGCGPQIIAVAAYTKDIISFPALAANAISQDGDALFPLLVRHRAASLWATVHTTIPAFLVGVVLLWLDLPF
;
A
#
# COMPACT_ATOMS: atom_id res chain seq x y z
N GLY A 1 1.05 4.49 18.07
CA GLY A 1 2.39 3.88 18.01
C GLY A 1 2.96 3.62 19.39
N ILE A 2 3.64 4.61 19.98
CA ILE A 2 4.45 4.45 21.22
C ILE A 2 3.65 3.89 22.41
N PHE A 3 2.48 4.46 22.71
CA PHE A 3 1.63 3.99 23.82
C PHE A 3 1.16 2.54 23.65
N TRP A 4 0.85 2.13 22.41
CA TRP A 4 0.43 0.77 22.10
C TRP A 4 1.60 -0.22 22.22
N GLY A 5 2.81 0.20 21.79
CA GLY A 5 4.03 -0.59 21.99
C GLY A 5 4.33 -0.85 23.46
N TYR A 6 4.23 0.18 24.32
CA TYR A 6 4.39 -0.01 25.77
C TYR A 6 3.32 -0.92 26.38
N LEU A 7 2.09 -0.88 25.87
CA LEU A 7 1.02 -1.76 26.33
C LEU A 7 1.30 -3.23 25.98
N ILE A 8 1.76 -3.49 24.75
CA ILE A 8 2.15 -4.83 24.26
C ILE A 8 3.31 -5.38 25.10
N ASP A 9 4.35 -4.58 25.33
CA ASP A 9 5.49 -4.95 26.18
C ASP A 9 5.06 -5.22 27.63
N PHE A 10 4.20 -4.36 28.18
CA PHE A 10 3.69 -4.52 29.55
C PHE A 10 2.90 -5.82 29.73
N GLN A 11 2.11 -6.20 28.72
CA GLN A 11 1.36 -7.45 28.72
C GLN A 11 2.19 -8.67 28.31
N SER A 12 3.47 -8.47 27.94
CA SER A 12 4.40 -9.50 27.49
C SER A 12 3.84 -10.32 26.32
N ILE A 13 3.15 -9.63 25.40
CA ILE A 13 2.59 -10.25 24.20
C ILE A 13 3.76 -10.63 23.29
N THR A 14 3.87 -11.92 22.99
CA THR A 14 4.89 -12.49 22.11
C THR A 14 4.22 -13.41 21.09
N PRO A 15 4.89 -13.79 19.98
CA PRO A 15 4.35 -14.78 19.05
C PRO A 15 3.93 -16.10 19.71
N GLN A 16 4.62 -16.50 20.78
CA GLN A 16 4.34 -17.70 21.57
C GLN A 16 3.23 -17.50 22.62
N GLN A 17 3.08 -16.27 23.12
CA GLN A 17 2.05 -15.86 24.08
C GLN A 17 1.26 -14.66 23.53
N PRO A 18 0.40 -14.88 22.53
CA PRO A 18 -0.23 -13.81 21.80
C PRO A 18 -1.30 -13.04 22.60
N LEU A 19 -1.84 -13.66 23.65
CA LEU A 19 -2.74 -13.02 24.61
C LEU A 19 -1.98 -12.54 25.88
N GLY A 20 -0.65 -12.48 25.80
CA GLY A 20 0.22 -12.10 26.90
C GLY A 20 0.14 -13.07 28.08
N LYS A 21 0.34 -12.54 29.29
CA LYS A 21 0.42 -13.31 30.56
C LYS A 21 -0.83 -14.13 30.91
N TYR A 22 -1.95 -13.91 30.25
CA TYR A 22 -3.23 -14.57 30.53
C TYR A 22 -3.62 -15.60 29.46
N GLY A 23 -2.78 -15.80 28.45
CA GLY A 23 -3.03 -16.65 27.29
C GLY A 23 -2.46 -18.07 27.39
N PRO A 24 -2.98 -19.01 26.58
CA PRO A 24 -2.28 -20.26 26.31
C PRO A 24 -0.94 -19.96 25.61
N THR A 25 0.10 -20.69 26.00
CA THR A 25 1.40 -20.65 25.32
C THR A 25 1.35 -21.63 24.15
N PHE A 26 1.61 -21.15 22.94
CA PHE A 26 1.67 -21.99 21.76
C PHE A 26 3.11 -22.46 21.56
N GLU A 27 3.29 -23.77 21.48
CA GLU A 27 4.58 -24.40 21.23
C GLU A 27 4.89 -24.30 19.74
N ASP A 28 6.07 -23.78 19.41
CA ASP A 28 6.51 -23.60 18.03
C ASP A 28 6.82 -24.99 17.44
N THR A 29 5.88 -25.58 16.69
CA THR A 29 6.11 -26.89 16.02
C THR A 29 6.97 -26.78 14.76
N MET A 30 7.64 -25.65 14.53
CA MET A 30 8.69 -25.60 13.53
C MET A 30 9.95 -26.22 14.13
N PRO A 31 10.55 -27.22 13.48
CA PRO A 31 11.93 -27.52 13.80
C PRO A 31 12.69 -26.21 13.64
N LEU A 32 13.53 -25.87 14.61
CA LEU A 32 14.65 -24.97 14.37
C LEU A 32 15.21 -25.47 13.03
N GLN A 33 15.01 -24.70 11.95
CA GLN A 33 15.83 -24.90 10.78
C GLN A 33 17.22 -24.78 11.36
N ASP A 34 17.95 -25.90 11.37
CA ASP A 34 19.34 -25.91 11.76
C ASP A 34 19.94 -24.67 11.14
N GLU A 35 20.48 -23.76 11.96
CA GLU A 35 21.37 -22.73 11.46
C GLU A 35 22.48 -23.51 10.77
N VAL A 36 22.30 -23.81 9.49
CA VAL A 36 23.36 -24.29 8.63
C VAL A 36 24.38 -23.17 8.74
N GLU A 37 25.52 -23.45 9.37
CA GLU A 37 26.67 -22.56 9.33
C GLU A 37 27.00 -22.33 7.85
N GLU A 38 26.37 -21.32 7.25
CA GLU A 38 26.64 -20.95 5.87
C GLU A 38 28.09 -20.51 5.83
N THR A 39 28.91 -21.32 5.15
CA THR A 39 30.30 -21.00 4.94
C THR A 39 30.39 -19.69 4.16
N PRO A 40 31.50 -18.95 4.24
CA PRO A 40 31.69 -17.75 3.42
C PRO A 40 31.48 -18.02 1.92
N GLU A 41 31.78 -19.25 1.47
CA GLU A 41 31.58 -19.72 0.10
C GLU A 41 30.09 -19.94 -0.23
N ASP A 42 29.30 -20.52 0.69
CA ASP A 42 27.84 -20.69 0.50
C ASP A 42 27.14 -19.33 0.46
N ARG A 43 27.52 -18.42 1.35
CA ARG A 43 27.05 -17.02 1.30
C ARG A 43 27.38 -16.43 -0.07
N GLN A 44 28.63 -16.48 -0.49
CA GLN A 44 29.08 -15.88 -1.75
C GLN A 44 28.40 -16.51 -2.98
N ALA A 45 28.15 -17.83 -2.96
CA ALA A 45 27.38 -18.51 -4.00
C ALA A 45 25.92 -18.07 -4.03
N VAL A 46 25.29 -17.87 -2.87
CA VAL A 46 23.95 -17.26 -2.78
C VAL A 46 23.99 -15.85 -3.35
N PHE A 47 24.94 -14.99 -2.93
CA PHE A 47 25.13 -13.62 -3.44
C PHE A 47 25.32 -13.56 -4.97
N ASP A 48 26.05 -14.52 -5.55
CA ASP A 48 26.32 -14.60 -7.00
C ASP A 48 25.16 -15.22 -7.81
N ASP A 49 24.32 -16.07 -7.20
CA ASP A 49 23.11 -16.66 -7.80
C ASP A 49 21.89 -15.73 -7.71
N LEU A 50 22.02 -14.59 -7.04
CA LEU A 50 21.01 -13.54 -7.09
C LEU A 50 20.94 -12.96 -8.48
N GLY A 51 19.73 -12.91 -9.03
CA GLY A 51 19.45 -12.34 -10.34
C GLY A 51 19.89 -10.89 -10.42
N ARG A 52 21.13 -10.65 -10.83
CA ARG A 52 21.63 -9.33 -11.20
C ARG A 52 20.90 -8.90 -12.47
N GLU A 53 20.48 -7.64 -12.53
CA GLU A 53 19.89 -7.10 -13.76
C GLU A 53 20.88 -7.31 -14.93
N GLU A 54 20.41 -7.85 -16.06
CA GLU A 54 21.26 -8.00 -17.26
C GLU A 54 21.67 -6.60 -17.76
N GLU A 55 22.91 -6.22 -17.48
CA GLU A 55 23.52 -4.97 -17.95
C GLU A 55 23.50 -4.93 -19.49
N GLY A 56 22.54 -4.18 -20.07
CA GLY A 56 22.48 -3.93 -21.51
C GLY A 56 21.12 -4.21 -22.20
N GLY A 57 20.12 -4.72 -21.49
CA GLY A 57 18.78 -4.90 -22.04
C GLY A 57 18.02 -3.58 -22.30
N LEU A 58 17.01 -3.61 -23.17
CA LEU A 58 16.08 -2.48 -23.36
C LEU A 58 15.41 -2.08 -22.03
N GLY A 59 15.14 -3.05 -21.15
CA GLY A 59 14.60 -2.80 -19.81
C GLY A 59 15.56 -1.99 -18.94
N TYR A 60 16.85 -2.34 -18.93
CA TYR A 60 17.88 -1.60 -18.20
C TYR A 60 18.02 -0.15 -18.69
N PHE A 61 18.02 0.06 -20.02
CA PHE A 61 18.07 1.40 -20.60
C PHE A 61 16.85 2.26 -20.25
N LEU A 62 15.65 1.66 -20.32
CA LEU A 62 14.39 2.34 -19.98
C LEU A 62 14.30 2.64 -18.48
N LEU A 63 14.75 1.74 -17.61
CA LEU A 63 14.83 2.00 -16.16
C LEU A 63 15.82 3.15 -15.87
N HIS A 64 17.05 3.05 -16.38
CA HIS A 64 18.16 3.95 -16.03
C HIS A 64 18.07 5.34 -16.66
N ARG A 65 17.31 5.52 -17.76
CA ARG A 65 17.03 6.86 -18.31
C ARG A 65 15.60 7.33 -18.02
N GLY A 66 14.65 6.41 -17.98
CA GLY A 66 13.24 6.70 -17.73
C GLY A 66 12.97 7.14 -16.30
N TYR A 67 13.70 6.62 -15.30
CA TYR A 67 13.48 7.02 -13.90
C TYR A 67 13.72 8.51 -13.67
N THR A 68 14.67 9.13 -14.37
CA THR A 68 14.94 10.57 -14.24
C THR A 68 13.78 11.40 -14.79
N LEU A 69 13.23 11.02 -15.95
CA LEU A 69 12.05 11.67 -16.51
C LEU A 69 10.84 11.47 -15.60
N TRP A 70 10.65 10.25 -15.10
CA TRP A 70 9.59 9.92 -14.15
C TRP A 70 9.69 10.78 -12.88
N TRP A 71 10.86 10.87 -12.23
CA TRP A 71 11.05 11.71 -11.06
C TRP A 71 10.75 13.19 -11.31
N MET A 72 11.12 13.72 -12.48
CA MET A 72 10.78 15.11 -12.84
C MET A 72 9.27 15.30 -12.95
N VAL A 73 8.58 14.40 -13.65
CA VAL A 73 7.11 14.48 -13.83
C VAL A 73 6.39 14.28 -12.49
N THR A 74 6.81 13.30 -11.69
CA THR A 74 6.24 13.03 -10.36
C THR A 74 6.48 14.19 -9.39
N ALA A 75 7.65 14.83 -9.41
CA ALA A 75 7.92 15.99 -8.57
C ALA A 75 7.03 17.20 -8.94
N ILE A 76 6.84 17.45 -10.25
CA ILE A 76 5.89 18.47 -10.72
C ILE A 76 4.47 18.10 -10.31
N GLY A 77 4.07 16.84 -10.50
CA GLY A 77 2.78 16.31 -10.09
C GLY A 77 2.52 16.48 -8.60
N LEU A 78 3.52 16.22 -7.75
CA LEU A 78 3.41 16.40 -6.29
C LEU A 78 3.15 17.87 -5.91
N ILE A 79 3.81 18.81 -6.58
CA ILE A 79 3.56 20.25 -6.35
C ILE A 79 2.11 20.57 -6.67
N PHE A 80 1.59 20.14 -7.83
CA PHE A 80 0.20 20.37 -8.19
C PHE A 80 -0.79 19.61 -7.31
N ALA A 81 -0.47 18.40 -6.86
CA ALA A 81 -1.31 17.65 -5.92
C ALA A 81 -1.48 18.42 -4.60
N VAL A 82 -0.40 18.97 -4.05
CA VAL A 82 -0.46 19.81 -2.83
C VAL A 82 -1.25 21.09 -3.09
N LEU A 83 -1.04 21.75 -4.25
CA LEU A 83 -1.79 22.94 -4.61
C LEU A 83 -3.29 22.67 -4.78
N LEU A 84 -3.66 21.56 -5.42
CA LEU A 84 -5.05 21.13 -5.59
C LEU A 84 -5.72 20.90 -4.23
N LEU A 85 -5.03 20.28 -3.27
CA LEU A 85 -5.56 20.12 -1.92
C LEU A 85 -5.83 21.46 -1.25
N VAL A 86 -4.93 22.43 -1.40
CA VAL A 86 -5.09 23.77 -0.83
C VAL A 86 -6.22 24.54 -1.52
N TRP A 87 -6.28 24.52 -2.85
CA TRP A 87 -7.30 25.24 -3.63
C TRP A 87 -8.69 24.63 -3.47
N SER A 88 -8.78 23.30 -3.40
CA SER A 88 -10.03 22.60 -3.09
C SER A 88 -10.54 22.98 -1.70
N ALA A 89 -9.64 23.07 -0.71
CA ALA A 89 -10.02 23.44 0.66
C ALA A 89 -10.40 24.92 0.84
N GLN A 90 -9.81 25.84 0.06
CA GLN A 90 -10.03 27.29 0.22
C GLN A 90 -11.12 27.83 -0.70
N ASP A 91 -11.04 27.49 -1.99
CA ASP A 91 -11.83 28.11 -3.04
C ASP A 91 -12.84 27.14 -3.68
N GLY A 92 -12.87 25.88 -3.22
CA GLY A 92 -13.72 24.83 -3.82
C GLY A 92 -13.32 24.51 -5.25
N TYR A 93 -12.05 24.74 -5.62
CA TYR A 93 -11.57 24.47 -6.97
C TYR A 93 -11.61 22.97 -7.24
N GLU A 94 -12.29 22.59 -8.32
CA GLU A 94 -12.35 21.22 -8.83
C GLU A 94 -11.63 21.16 -10.18
N LEU A 95 -10.77 20.15 -10.34
CA LEU A 95 -10.03 19.96 -11.58
C LEU A 95 -10.97 19.47 -12.68
N GLU A 96 -11.22 20.31 -13.69
CA GLU A 96 -11.95 19.89 -14.88
C GLU A 96 -11.03 19.16 -15.88
N LEU A 97 -11.57 18.15 -16.56
CA LEU A 97 -10.82 17.43 -17.59
C LEU A 97 -10.66 18.32 -18.83
N SER A 98 -9.44 18.84 -19.02
CA SER A 98 -9.09 19.67 -20.18
C SER A 98 -7.88 19.09 -20.90
N TYR A 99 -7.87 19.16 -22.24
CA TYR A 99 -6.76 18.65 -23.05
C TYR A 99 -5.84 19.75 -23.59
N ASN A 100 -6.18 21.03 -23.35
CA ASN A 100 -5.38 22.15 -23.80
C ASN A 100 -4.20 22.39 -22.82
N PRO A 101 -2.94 22.12 -23.19
CA PRO A 101 -1.80 22.24 -22.27
C PRO A 101 -1.49 23.69 -21.86
N LEU A 102 -2.11 24.67 -22.50
CA LEU A 102 -1.94 26.10 -22.18
C LEU A 102 -2.89 26.57 -21.06
N THR A 103 -3.91 25.78 -20.71
CA THR A 103 -4.76 26.06 -19.55
C THR A 103 -4.17 25.37 -18.32
N LEU A 104 -4.47 25.88 -17.12
CA LEU A 104 -4.02 25.29 -15.87
C LEU A 104 -4.54 23.84 -15.74
N ASP A 105 -5.83 23.63 -15.94
CA ASP A 105 -6.48 22.32 -15.82
C ASP A 105 -5.90 21.32 -16.83
N GLY A 106 -5.64 21.78 -18.05
CA GLY A 106 -5.07 20.93 -19.09
C GLY A 106 -3.60 20.62 -18.86
N PHE A 107 -2.83 21.57 -18.33
CA PHE A 107 -1.46 21.30 -17.89
C PHE A 107 -1.42 20.23 -16.80
N ILE A 108 -2.25 20.35 -15.76
CA ILE A 108 -2.35 19.37 -14.67
C ILE A 108 -2.79 18.00 -15.21
N THR A 109 -3.78 17.97 -16.11
CA THR A 109 -4.24 16.74 -16.76
C THR A 109 -3.10 16.04 -17.50
N TRP A 110 -2.30 16.78 -18.28
CA TRP A 110 -1.15 16.21 -18.99
C TRP A 110 -0.04 15.72 -18.07
N VAL A 111 0.25 16.44 -16.97
CA VAL A 111 1.19 15.97 -15.94
C VAL A 111 0.73 14.64 -15.34
N GLY A 112 -0.55 14.53 -14.99
CA GLY A 112 -1.15 13.28 -14.50
C GLY A 112 -1.06 12.14 -15.51
N LEU A 113 -1.48 12.38 -16.76
CA LEU A 113 -1.43 11.39 -17.84
C LEU A 113 0.00 10.91 -18.15
N LEU A 114 0.98 11.83 -18.17
CA LEU A 114 2.38 11.48 -18.39
C LEU A 114 2.94 10.70 -17.20
N GLY A 115 2.63 11.11 -15.97
CA GLY A 115 3.08 10.43 -14.75
C GLY A 115 2.55 8.99 -14.66
N THR A 116 1.25 8.78 -14.92
CA THR A 116 0.64 7.44 -14.92
C THR A 116 1.18 6.59 -16.07
N SER A 117 1.29 7.15 -17.29
CA SER A 117 1.85 6.43 -18.44
C SER A 117 3.30 6.02 -18.22
N LEU A 118 4.13 6.91 -17.68
CA LEU A 118 5.53 6.59 -17.33
C LEU A 118 5.60 5.52 -16.24
N SER A 119 4.69 5.54 -15.25
CA SER A 119 4.62 4.51 -14.21
C SER A 119 4.29 3.14 -14.81
N VAL A 120 3.34 3.08 -15.77
CA VAL A 120 3.02 1.85 -16.52
C VAL A 120 4.23 1.37 -17.31
N VAL A 121 4.92 2.27 -18.02
CA VAL A 121 6.11 1.90 -18.81
C VAL A 121 7.23 1.39 -17.92
N LEU A 122 7.51 2.05 -16.80
CA LEU A 122 8.54 1.61 -15.85
C LEU A 122 8.18 0.25 -15.25
N TYR A 123 6.93 0.06 -14.84
CA TYR A 123 6.47 -1.22 -14.31
C TYR A 123 6.59 -2.35 -15.35
N ILE A 124 6.15 -2.13 -16.60
CA ILE A 124 6.28 -3.14 -17.66
C ILE A 124 7.74 -3.43 -18.01
N SER A 125 8.60 -2.42 -17.89
CA SER A 125 10.03 -2.52 -18.15
C SER A 125 10.79 -3.33 -17.08
N GLN A 126 10.21 -3.50 -15.88
CA GLN A 126 10.78 -4.38 -14.86
C GLN A 126 10.56 -5.82 -15.30
N ARG A 127 11.64 -6.59 -15.49
CA ARG A 127 11.55 -7.97 -16.01
C ARG A 127 11.24 -9.00 -14.91
N ASN A 128 11.50 -8.64 -13.65
CA ASN A 128 11.24 -9.49 -12.48
C ASN A 128 10.04 -8.94 -11.70
N TRP A 129 8.84 -9.42 -12.03
CA TRP A 129 7.59 -8.98 -11.39
C TRP A 129 7.35 -9.64 -10.02
N ILE A 130 8.12 -10.69 -9.68
CA ILE A 130 7.82 -11.63 -8.58
C ILE A 130 9.08 -11.99 -7.75
N THR A 131 10.29 -11.63 -8.20
CA THR A 131 11.51 -11.94 -7.44
C THR A 131 11.79 -10.81 -6.47
N ASP A 132 11.66 -11.11 -5.18
CA ASP A 132 11.99 -10.20 -4.08
C ASP A 132 13.48 -9.80 -4.17
N ASP A 133 13.76 -8.52 -3.95
CA ASP A 133 15.13 -8.04 -3.87
C ASP A 133 15.80 -8.71 -2.67
N THR A 134 16.66 -9.69 -2.95
CA THR A 134 17.34 -10.42 -1.88
C THR A 134 18.31 -9.47 -1.16
N GLU A 135 18.45 -9.63 0.16
CA GLU A 135 19.13 -8.74 1.12
C GLU A 135 20.52 -8.21 0.67
N ALA A 136 21.19 -9.00 -0.16
CA ALA A 136 22.41 -8.70 -0.88
C ALA A 136 22.34 -7.61 -1.96
N SER A 137 21.29 -7.58 -2.80
CA SER A 137 21.12 -6.51 -3.80
C SER A 137 20.90 -5.19 -3.09
N ILE A 138 20.15 -5.20 -1.98
CA ILE A 138 19.89 -4.05 -1.11
C ILE A 138 21.20 -3.49 -0.51
N GLY A 139 22.15 -4.37 -0.12
CA GLY A 139 23.45 -3.98 0.41
C GLY A 139 24.30 -3.14 -0.55
N ASP A 140 24.35 -3.50 -1.84
CA ASP A 140 25.07 -2.72 -2.87
C ASP A 140 24.32 -1.44 -3.26
N LYS A 141 22.97 -1.44 -3.21
CA LYS A 141 22.12 -0.28 -3.52
C LYS A 141 22.30 0.88 -2.53
N LEU A 142 22.61 0.60 -1.26
CA LEU A 142 22.81 1.60 -0.20
C LEU A 142 24.07 2.47 -0.39
N TYR A 143 25.05 2.01 -1.18
CA TYR A 143 26.27 2.78 -1.44
C TYR A 143 26.16 3.73 -2.65
N SER A 144 25.04 3.69 -3.39
CA SER A 144 24.79 4.53 -4.57
C SER A 144 23.42 5.21 -4.50
N MET A 145 23.43 6.53 -4.30
CA MET A 145 22.21 7.36 -4.33
C MET A 145 21.40 7.20 -5.62
N ARG A 146 22.10 6.96 -6.75
CA ARG A 146 21.46 6.75 -8.05
C ARG A 146 20.64 5.47 -8.05
N GLU A 147 21.24 4.40 -7.56
CA GLU A 147 20.62 3.08 -7.53
C GLU A 147 19.42 3.07 -6.58
N THR A 148 19.57 3.67 -5.40
CA THR A 148 18.46 3.88 -4.46
C THR A 148 17.30 4.65 -5.13
N MET A 149 17.59 5.74 -5.85
CA MET A 149 16.54 6.51 -6.55
C MET A 149 15.85 5.74 -7.68
N ILE A 150 16.58 4.87 -8.40
CA ILE A 150 16.02 4.01 -9.44
C ILE A 150 15.07 3.00 -8.82
N HIS A 151 15.50 2.35 -7.73
CA HIS A 151 14.71 1.38 -7.01
C HIS A 151 13.46 2.01 -6.38
N SER A 152 13.58 3.16 -5.71
CA SER A 152 12.40 3.86 -5.17
C SER A 152 11.42 4.29 -6.26
N ALA A 153 11.91 4.71 -7.43
CA ALA A 153 11.02 4.99 -8.58
C ALA A 153 10.32 3.73 -9.07
N SER A 154 11.04 2.61 -9.11
CA SER A 154 10.53 1.30 -9.51
C SER A 154 9.39 0.84 -8.60
N GLU A 155 9.58 0.88 -7.28
CA GLU A 155 8.55 0.54 -6.29
C GLU A 155 7.35 1.50 -6.34
N THR A 156 7.60 2.80 -6.47
CA THR A 156 6.51 3.79 -6.55
C THR A 156 5.69 3.62 -7.84
N ALA A 157 6.35 3.30 -8.96
CA ALA A 157 5.67 3.01 -10.22
C ALA A 157 4.83 1.72 -10.13
N PHE A 158 5.33 0.68 -9.45
CA PHE A 158 4.58 -0.54 -9.14
C PHE A 158 3.29 -0.23 -8.37
N VAL A 159 3.39 0.53 -7.28
CA VAL A 159 2.23 0.94 -6.47
C VAL A 159 1.26 1.77 -7.31
N THR A 160 1.76 2.77 -8.04
CA THR A 160 0.94 3.66 -8.88
C THR A 160 0.16 2.87 -9.94
N PHE A 161 0.79 1.88 -10.57
CA PHE A 161 0.15 0.99 -11.54
C PHE A 161 -1.02 0.22 -10.91
N TRP A 162 -0.80 -0.43 -9.77
CA TRP A 162 -1.84 -1.23 -9.11
C TRP A 162 -2.99 -0.39 -8.59
N VAL A 163 -2.70 0.81 -8.08
CA VAL A 163 -3.72 1.77 -7.66
C VAL A 163 -4.57 2.20 -8.85
N MET A 164 -3.94 2.58 -9.97
CA MET A 164 -4.65 2.91 -11.20
C MET A 164 -5.51 1.74 -11.69
N ALA A 165 -4.98 0.51 -11.68
CA ALA A 165 -5.73 -0.69 -12.06
C ALA A 165 -6.93 -0.94 -11.15
N ALA A 166 -6.76 -0.78 -9.83
CA ALA A 166 -7.83 -0.90 -8.85
C ALA A 166 -8.95 0.13 -9.08
N TYR A 167 -8.59 1.40 -9.31
CA TYR A 167 -9.56 2.44 -9.66
C TYR A 167 -10.30 2.13 -10.95
N LEU A 168 -9.60 1.70 -12.00
CA LEU A 168 -10.24 1.31 -13.26
C LEU A 168 -11.20 0.14 -13.06
N ILE A 169 -10.81 -0.89 -12.29
CA ILE A 169 -11.68 -2.02 -11.97
C ILE A 169 -12.91 -1.54 -11.19
N PHE A 170 -12.73 -0.67 -10.21
CA PHE A 170 -13.82 -0.12 -9.41
C PHE A 170 -14.81 0.67 -10.29
N GLU A 171 -14.33 1.64 -11.06
CA GLU A 171 -15.15 2.46 -11.95
C GLU A 171 -15.83 1.64 -13.05
N PHE A 172 -15.13 0.69 -13.67
CA PHE A 172 -15.75 -0.20 -14.65
C PHE A 172 -16.79 -1.13 -14.02
N THR A 173 -16.56 -1.59 -12.79
CA THR A 173 -17.55 -2.39 -12.06
C THR A 173 -18.82 -1.59 -11.81
N LEU A 174 -18.72 -0.34 -11.39
CA LEU A 174 -19.87 0.57 -11.25
C LEU A 174 -20.57 0.77 -12.59
N LEU A 175 -19.81 1.07 -13.64
CA LEU A 175 -20.34 1.32 -14.98
C LEU A 175 -21.09 0.10 -15.56
N PHE A 176 -20.54 -1.11 -15.43
CA PHE A 176 -21.12 -2.33 -16.00
C PHE A 176 -22.22 -2.94 -15.13
N SER A 177 -22.16 -2.77 -13.81
CA SER A 177 -23.21 -3.28 -12.90
C SER A 177 -24.50 -2.48 -13.00
N GLY A 178 -24.43 -1.22 -13.47
CA GLY A 178 -25.57 -0.31 -13.50
C GLY A 178 -26.05 0.11 -12.10
N VAL A 179 -25.26 -0.18 -11.07
CA VAL A 179 -25.53 0.20 -9.68
C VAL A 179 -25.06 1.64 -9.50
N GLY A 180 -26.01 2.53 -9.19
CA GLY A 180 -25.69 3.91 -8.86
C GLY A 180 -24.96 4.01 -7.51
N GLU A 181 -24.10 5.04 -7.37
CA GLU A 181 -23.39 5.33 -6.12
C GLU A 181 -24.40 5.50 -4.95
N ASP A 182 -25.59 6.03 -5.23
CA ASP A 182 -26.71 6.18 -4.29
C ASP A 182 -27.24 4.85 -3.72
N GLN A 183 -27.16 3.77 -4.50
CA GLN A 183 -27.61 2.45 -4.08
C GLN A 183 -26.57 1.78 -3.17
N LEU A 184 -25.29 2.01 -3.45
CA LEU A 184 -24.19 1.52 -2.61
C LEU A 184 -24.11 2.29 -1.29
N ALA A 185 -24.29 3.61 -1.33
CA ALA A 185 -24.30 4.47 -0.14
C ALA A 185 -25.34 4.02 0.91
N LYS A 186 -26.48 3.45 0.49
CA LYS A 186 -27.49 2.88 1.41
C LYS A 186 -26.95 1.76 2.30
N TYR A 187 -25.95 1.02 1.82
CA TYR A 187 -25.27 -0.05 2.57
C TYR A 187 -23.89 0.39 3.07
N GLY A 188 -23.52 1.64 2.79
CA GLY A 188 -22.27 2.28 3.15
C GLY A 188 -22.15 2.69 4.61
N ASP A 189 -23.26 2.59 5.35
CA ASP A 189 -23.33 2.99 6.75
C ASP A 189 -23.91 1.89 7.65
N GLY A 190 -23.68 2.03 8.97
CA GLY A 190 -24.12 1.09 9.98
C GLY A 190 -23.09 0.01 10.32
N ILE A 191 -23.48 -0.87 11.24
CA ILE A 191 -22.59 -1.91 11.79
C ILE A 191 -22.09 -2.86 10.70
N ILE A 192 -22.92 -3.14 9.68
CA ILE A 192 -22.54 -4.01 8.56
C ILE A 192 -21.41 -3.36 7.75
N ALA A 193 -21.54 -2.07 7.41
CA ALA A 193 -20.51 -1.33 6.68
C ALA A 193 -19.19 -1.28 7.47
N VAL A 194 -19.25 -0.99 8.78
CA VAL A 194 -18.09 -1.02 9.67
C VAL A 194 -17.42 -2.40 9.69
N THR A 195 -18.21 -3.46 9.77
CA THR A 195 -17.69 -4.84 9.79
C THR A 195 -17.01 -5.17 8.46
N VAL A 196 -17.68 -4.92 7.34
CA VAL A 196 -17.14 -5.19 5.99
C VAL A 196 -15.87 -4.37 5.75
N ALA A 197 -15.86 -3.10 6.13
CA ALA A 197 -14.70 -2.22 5.96
C ALA A 197 -13.51 -2.67 6.81
N ALA A 198 -13.73 -3.11 8.05
CA ALA A 198 -12.68 -3.73 8.87
C ALA A 198 -12.15 -5.03 8.25
N LEU A 199 -13.03 -5.86 7.68
CA LEU A 199 -12.63 -7.11 7.00
C LEU A 199 -11.84 -6.85 5.70
N ILE A 200 -12.21 -5.82 4.92
CA ILE A 200 -11.42 -5.38 3.77
C ILE A 200 -10.03 -4.94 4.24
N GLY A 201 -9.93 -4.39 5.45
CA GLY A 201 -8.69 -3.99 6.09
C GLY A 201 -7.68 -5.14 6.32
N LEU A 202 -8.17 -6.38 6.34
CA LEU A 202 -7.35 -7.58 6.46
C LEU A 202 -6.51 -7.88 5.21
N VAL A 203 -6.90 -7.32 4.06
CA VAL A 203 -6.21 -7.56 2.80
C VAL A 203 -4.90 -6.76 2.81
N PRO A 204 -3.73 -7.42 2.77
CA PRO A 204 -2.46 -6.72 2.84
C PRO A 204 -2.23 -5.81 1.63
N GLY A 205 -1.47 -4.74 1.87
CA GLY A 205 -1.07 -3.75 0.88
C GLY A 205 -1.85 -2.43 0.91
N CYS A 206 -1.50 -1.49 0.04
CA CYS A 206 -2.10 -0.15 0.02
C CYS A 206 -3.41 -0.05 -0.79
N GLY A 207 -3.64 -0.98 -1.73
CA GLY A 207 -4.78 -0.96 -2.64
C GLY A 207 -6.16 -0.91 -1.95
N PRO A 208 -6.47 -1.83 -1.03
CA PRO A 208 -7.77 -1.85 -0.33
C PRO A 208 -8.08 -0.54 0.40
N GLN A 209 -7.08 0.05 1.06
CA GLN A 209 -7.21 1.34 1.76
C GLN A 209 -7.51 2.48 0.78
N ILE A 210 -6.86 2.51 -0.37
CA ILE A 210 -7.05 3.56 -1.37
C ILE A 210 -8.47 3.50 -1.95
N ILE A 211 -9.00 2.30 -2.21
CA ILE A 211 -10.40 2.12 -2.64
C ILE A 211 -11.37 2.57 -1.54
N ALA A 212 -11.10 2.25 -0.27
CA ALA A 212 -11.95 2.70 0.84
C ALA A 212 -11.98 4.23 0.96
N VAL A 213 -10.83 4.90 0.86
CA VAL A 213 -10.76 6.37 0.84
C VAL A 213 -11.51 6.93 -0.36
N ALA A 214 -11.35 6.34 -1.56
CA ALA A 214 -12.09 6.75 -2.75
C ALA A 214 -13.61 6.64 -2.55
N ALA A 215 -14.07 5.52 -2.01
CA ALA A 215 -15.47 5.29 -1.71
C ALA A 215 -16.01 6.32 -0.70
N TYR A 216 -15.21 6.68 0.32
CA TYR A 216 -15.57 7.73 1.27
C TYR A 216 -15.69 9.11 0.59
N THR A 217 -14.74 9.48 -0.27
CA THR A 217 -14.81 10.77 -1.01
C THR A 217 -15.99 10.87 -1.98
N LYS A 218 -16.63 9.75 -2.30
CA LYS A 218 -17.84 9.65 -3.12
C LYS A 218 -19.11 9.46 -2.29
N ASP A 219 -19.05 9.63 -0.97
CA ASP A 219 -20.16 9.38 -0.04
C ASP A 219 -20.72 7.94 -0.09
N ILE A 220 -19.94 6.97 -0.57
CA ILE A 220 -20.34 5.56 -0.69
C ILE A 220 -20.19 4.81 0.62
N ILE A 221 -19.22 5.17 1.47
CA ILE A 221 -19.05 4.59 2.81
C ILE A 221 -18.99 5.69 3.87
N SER A 222 -19.41 5.39 5.10
CA SER A 222 -19.39 6.35 6.20
C SER A 222 -18.02 6.51 6.85
N PHE A 223 -17.80 7.63 7.53
CA PHE A 223 -16.57 7.89 8.28
C PHE A 223 -16.24 6.77 9.30
N PRO A 224 -17.21 6.25 10.10
CA PRO A 224 -16.97 5.09 10.96
C PRO A 224 -16.46 3.85 10.21
N ALA A 225 -16.98 3.58 9.01
CA ALA A 225 -16.54 2.46 8.19
C ALA A 225 -15.11 2.68 7.66
N LEU A 226 -14.81 3.89 7.16
CA LEU A 226 -13.46 4.27 6.74
C LEU A 226 -12.45 4.15 7.89
N ALA A 227 -12.79 4.63 9.08
CA ALA A 227 -11.93 4.58 10.26
C ALA A 227 -11.64 3.12 10.67
N ALA A 228 -12.65 2.24 10.63
CA ALA A 228 -12.47 0.82 10.88
C ALA A 228 -11.57 0.15 9.83
N ASN A 229 -11.70 0.51 8.55
CA ASN A 229 -10.77 0.03 7.53
C ASN A 229 -9.33 0.51 7.80
N ALA A 230 -9.15 1.80 8.08
CA ALA A 230 -7.85 2.42 8.30
C ALA A 230 -7.09 1.86 9.52
N ILE A 231 -7.79 1.53 10.60
CA ILE A 231 -7.16 0.94 11.80
C ILE A 231 -6.83 -0.54 11.60
N SER A 232 -7.65 -1.26 10.82
CA SER A 232 -7.44 -2.69 10.57
C SER A 232 -6.31 -2.97 9.57
N GLN A 233 -5.79 -1.97 8.88
CA GLN A 233 -4.82 -2.14 7.79
C GLN A 233 -3.40 -2.39 8.33
N ASP A 234 -2.88 -3.61 8.15
CA ASP A 234 -1.49 -3.97 8.49
C ASP A 234 -0.47 -3.57 7.39
N GLY A 235 -0.94 -3.20 6.20
CA GLY A 235 -0.12 -2.73 5.07
C GLY A 235 0.75 -3.82 4.44
N ASP A 236 1.82 -3.41 3.74
CA ASP A 236 2.75 -4.34 3.07
C ASP A 236 3.62 -5.14 4.06
N ALA A 237 3.76 -4.64 5.31
CA ALA A 237 4.51 -5.31 6.36
C ALA A 237 3.94 -6.68 6.76
N LEU A 238 2.67 -6.94 6.44
CA LEU A 238 2.05 -8.24 6.68
C LEU A 238 2.58 -9.32 5.72
N PHE A 239 3.08 -8.97 4.51
CA PHE A 239 3.58 -9.96 3.54
C PHE A 239 4.78 -10.75 4.06
N PRO A 240 5.90 -10.13 4.51
CA PRO A 240 7.03 -10.88 5.05
C PRO A 240 6.67 -11.63 6.33
N LEU A 241 5.81 -11.05 7.18
CA LEU A 241 5.39 -11.67 8.42
C LEU A 241 4.55 -12.94 8.17
N LEU A 242 3.67 -12.91 7.17
CA LEU A 242 2.87 -14.07 6.77
C LEU A 242 3.76 -15.20 6.24
N VAL A 243 4.81 -14.86 5.49
CA VAL A 243 5.79 -15.83 4.97
C VAL A 243 6.62 -16.43 6.11
N ARG A 244 7.13 -15.59 7.03
CA ARG A 244 8.05 -16.03 8.09
C ARG A 244 7.35 -16.68 9.29
N HIS A 245 6.27 -16.09 9.80
CA HIS A 245 5.55 -16.55 11.00
C HIS A 245 4.04 -16.37 10.86
N ARG A 246 3.37 -17.37 10.26
CA ARG A 246 1.90 -17.38 10.03
C ARG A 246 1.07 -17.19 11.30
N ALA A 247 1.50 -17.73 12.43
CA ALA A 247 0.80 -17.54 13.69
C ALA A 247 0.90 -16.09 14.16
N ALA A 248 2.09 -15.50 14.08
CA ALA A 248 2.31 -14.10 14.45
C ALA A 248 1.55 -13.14 13.53
N SER A 249 1.48 -13.42 12.23
CA SER A 249 0.69 -12.60 11.29
C SER A 249 -0.80 -12.64 11.61
N LEU A 250 -1.37 -13.82 11.86
CA LEU A 250 -2.77 -13.95 12.28
C LEU A 250 -3.06 -13.17 13.56
N TRP A 251 -2.15 -13.25 14.55
CA TRP A 251 -2.31 -12.50 15.78
C TRP A 251 -2.15 -11.01 15.59
N ALA A 252 -1.22 -10.54 14.77
CA ALA A 252 -1.08 -9.12 14.44
C ALA A 252 -2.39 -8.56 13.88
N THR A 253 -2.95 -9.26 12.90
CA THR A 253 -4.22 -8.91 12.28
C THR A 253 -5.39 -8.93 13.26
N VAL A 254 -5.46 -9.89 14.19
CA VAL A 254 -6.48 -9.88 15.26
C VAL A 254 -6.33 -8.63 16.16
N HIS A 255 -5.10 -8.25 16.49
CA HIS A 255 -4.81 -7.09 17.33
C HIS A 255 -5.08 -5.75 16.63
N THR A 256 -5.16 -5.70 15.31
CA THR A 256 -5.54 -4.49 14.57
C THR A 256 -7.03 -4.47 14.26
N THR A 257 -7.61 -5.57 13.78
CA THR A 257 -9.03 -5.64 13.38
C THR A 257 -10.01 -5.55 14.55
N ILE A 258 -9.74 -6.18 15.70
CA ILE A 258 -10.66 -6.11 16.84
C ILE A 258 -10.78 -4.67 17.35
N PRO A 259 -9.68 -3.96 17.67
CA PRO A 259 -9.77 -2.54 18.01
C PRO A 259 -10.38 -1.69 16.90
N ALA A 260 -10.07 -1.98 15.63
CA ALA A 260 -10.64 -1.26 14.50
C ALA A 260 -12.17 -1.34 14.46
N PHE A 261 -12.72 -2.55 14.61
CA PHE A 261 -14.17 -2.76 14.66
C PHE A 261 -14.80 -2.04 15.85
N LEU A 262 -14.20 -2.15 17.04
CA LEU A 262 -14.70 -1.48 18.24
C LEU A 262 -14.71 0.05 18.09
N VAL A 263 -13.62 0.62 17.55
CA VAL A 263 -13.53 2.05 17.28
C VAL A 263 -14.59 2.45 16.25
N GLY A 264 -14.73 1.71 15.14
CA GLY A 264 -15.77 1.97 14.15
C GLY A 264 -17.19 1.94 14.75
N VAL A 265 -17.51 0.97 15.59
CA VAL A 265 -18.81 0.89 16.28
C VAL A 265 -19.02 2.06 17.25
N VAL A 266 -17.97 2.47 17.97
CA VAL A 266 -18.04 3.65 18.85
C VAL A 266 -18.27 4.93 18.04
N LEU A 267 -17.55 5.12 16.93
CA LEU A 267 -17.72 6.28 16.05
C LEU A 267 -19.12 6.29 15.42
N LEU A 268 -19.65 5.13 15.06
CA LEU A 268 -21.02 4.98 14.58
C LEU A 268 -22.05 5.35 15.67
N TRP A 269 -21.81 4.94 16.91
CA TRP A 269 -22.71 5.27 18.03
C TRP A 269 -22.68 6.75 18.40
N LEU A 270 -21.54 7.41 18.21
CA LEU A 270 -21.39 8.86 18.39
C LEU A 270 -22.05 9.69 17.28
N ASP A 271 -22.64 9.02 16.28
CA ASP A 271 -23.34 9.63 15.14
C ASP A 271 -22.49 10.71 14.47
N LEU A 272 -21.19 10.41 14.32
CA LEU A 272 -20.26 11.33 13.66
C LEU A 272 -20.67 11.46 12.19
N PRO A 273 -20.95 12.69 11.72
CA PRO A 273 -21.44 12.91 10.37
C PRO A 273 -20.39 12.52 9.32
N PHE A 274 -20.90 12.26 8.12
CA PHE A 274 -20.13 12.12 6.88
C PHE A 274 -19.28 13.37 6.60
#